data_AF-A0A239V3P4-F1
#
_entry.id   AF-A0A239V3P4-F1
#
_cell.length_a   1.000
_cell.length_b   1.000
_cell.length_c   1.000
_cell.angle_alpha   90.00
_cell.angle_beta   90.00
_cell.angle_gamma   90.00
#
_symmetry.space_group_name_H-M   'P 1'
#
loop_
_entity.id
_entity.type
_entity.pdbx_description
1 polymer ?
#
loop_
_entity_poly.entity_id
_entity_poly.type
_entity_poly.pdbx_seq_one_letter_code
_entity_poly.pdbx_strand_id
1 'polypeptide(L)'
;MSTSMRMLAAATGAGMLLCVAPGTGNAADHVAPPPLSGAERVAATRAAASESGLELAARVAEKNKDQGSSAHKHSGAAGGAAADKPSPSLVSGTTTQVNVLQPEFVTSGRGPVGALGYVANTVRVGDQVTSVWSVKDKGGSGWKAVNAASGDLEAQYNSRAQGGQVLHEPQVNAWYSVKGDRVLPLNDEARANVGEGVSLKRYQEIVHGKYANKLPGSDYDKSGAAGGFETSAAPAAAATSANSSLGVSATTLALGGVGALGLVAVVGTLIARRRTTH
;
A
#
# COMPACT_ATOMS: atom_id res chain seq x y z
N MET A 1 11.28 -25.51 -77.70
CA MET A 1 12.17 -24.82 -78.65
C MET A 1 12.08 -23.32 -78.40
N SER A 2 13.24 -22.76 -78.05
CA SER A 2 13.73 -21.37 -78.06
C SER A 2 12.88 -20.20 -77.54
N THR A 3 13.26 -19.50 -76.45
CA THR A 3 14.30 -18.44 -76.29
C THR A 3 13.72 -17.03 -76.58
N SER A 4 13.32 -16.21 -75.61
CA SER A 4 14.06 -15.27 -74.72
C SER A 4 14.23 -13.82 -75.22
N MET A 5 14.01 -12.89 -74.28
CA MET A 5 14.86 -11.74 -73.90
C MET A 5 14.52 -10.31 -74.37
N ARG A 6 14.38 -9.41 -73.36
CA ARG A 6 14.95 -8.04 -73.17
C ARG A 6 14.16 -7.38 -72.00
N MET A 7 14.68 -6.64 -71.03
CA MET A 7 15.95 -5.96 -70.71
C MET A 7 15.93 -5.73 -69.18
N LEU A 8 16.99 -6.03 -68.43
CA LEU A 8 18.11 -5.15 -68.05
C LEU A 8 17.74 -4.04 -67.04
N ALA A 9 18.20 -4.20 -65.79
CA ALA A 9 18.92 -3.15 -65.06
C ALA A 9 19.54 -3.74 -63.79
N ALA A 10 20.88 -3.87 -63.82
CA ALA A 10 21.71 -4.13 -62.66
C ALA A 10 22.01 -2.81 -61.94
N ALA A 11 22.04 -2.85 -60.61
CA ALA A 11 22.80 -1.88 -59.83
C ALA A 11 23.32 -2.57 -58.56
N THR A 12 24.62 -2.83 -58.59
CA THR A 12 25.48 -3.31 -57.51
C THR A 12 25.61 -2.22 -56.44
N GLY A 13 25.37 -2.54 -55.18
CA GLY A 13 25.60 -1.66 -54.04
C GLY A 13 26.21 -2.44 -52.88
N ALA A 14 27.51 -2.27 -52.69
CA ALA A 14 28.28 -2.83 -51.59
C ALA A 14 28.13 -2.00 -50.31
N GLY A 15 28.26 -2.66 -49.15
CA GLY A 15 28.72 -2.03 -47.91
C GLY A 15 27.66 -1.87 -46.81
N MET A 16 27.75 -2.71 -45.78
CA MET A 16 28.35 -2.37 -44.48
C MET A 16 27.79 -3.35 -43.45
N LEU A 17 28.59 -4.35 -43.09
CA LEU A 17 28.29 -5.32 -42.06
C LEU A 17 28.36 -4.59 -40.70
N LEU A 18 27.21 -4.16 -40.18
CA LEU A 18 27.13 -3.55 -38.86
C LEU A 18 27.23 -4.68 -37.81
N CYS A 19 28.41 -4.85 -37.22
CA CYS A 19 28.59 -5.67 -36.03
C CYS A 19 27.73 -5.10 -34.90
N VAL A 20 26.57 -5.70 -34.66
CA VAL A 20 25.81 -5.52 -33.43
C VAL A 20 26.55 -6.26 -32.33
N ALA A 21 27.34 -5.54 -31.55
CA ALA A 21 27.77 -6.02 -30.25
C ALA A 21 26.55 -5.95 -29.31
N PRO A 22 26.15 -7.04 -28.62
CA PRO A 22 25.21 -6.94 -27.53
C PRO A 22 25.88 -6.13 -26.42
N GLY A 23 25.44 -4.88 -26.25
CA GLY A 23 25.80 -4.09 -25.09
C GLY A 23 25.31 -4.82 -23.85
N THR A 24 26.24 -5.36 -23.06
CA THR A 24 25.95 -5.78 -21.69
C THR A 24 25.71 -4.52 -20.86
N GLY A 25 24.47 -4.04 -20.86
CA GLY A 25 24.01 -3.04 -19.91
C GLY A 25 23.99 -3.64 -18.51
N ASN A 26 25.10 -3.48 -17.77
CA ASN A 26 25.11 -3.61 -16.32
C ASN A 26 24.98 -2.22 -15.72
N ALA A 27 23.74 -1.80 -15.46
CA ALA A 27 23.40 -0.77 -14.51
C ALA A 27 22.13 -1.28 -13.80
N ALA A 28 22.09 -1.18 -12.47
CA ALA A 28 20.87 -1.46 -11.73
C ALA A 28 19.84 -0.40 -12.15
N ASP A 29 19.03 -0.73 -13.15
CA ASP A 29 17.97 0.17 -13.60
C ASP A 29 16.96 0.27 -12.46
N HIS A 30 17.05 1.37 -11.72
CA HIS A 30 16.00 1.78 -10.81
C HIS A 30 14.82 2.19 -11.68
N VAL A 31 13.75 1.40 -11.69
CA VAL A 31 12.59 1.63 -12.55
C VAL A 31 11.37 2.02 -11.70
N ALA A 32 10.51 2.86 -12.27
CA ALA A 32 9.19 3.11 -11.70
C ALA A 32 8.36 1.81 -11.63
N PRO A 33 7.35 1.72 -10.75
CA PRO A 33 6.43 0.58 -10.73
C PRO A 33 5.76 0.41 -12.10
N PRO A 34 5.57 -0.82 -12.60
CA PRO A 34 4.83 -1.03 -13.84
C PRO A 34 3.36 -0.58 -13.67
N PRO A 35 2.78 0.06 -14.69
CA PRO A 35 1.37 0.45 -14.64
C PRO A 35 0.46 -0.78 -14.74
N LEU A 36 -0.67 -0.71 -14.04
CA LEU A 36 -1.72 -1.73 -14.09
C LEU A 36 -2.29 -1.85 -15.50
N SER A 37 -2.44 -3.07 -16.00
CA SER A 37 -3.05 -3.29 -17.32
C SER A 37 -4.52 -2.88 -17.33
N GLY A 38 -5.06 -2.60 -18.53
CA GLY A 38 -6.48 -2.26 -18.68
C GLY A 38 -7.41 -3.35 -18.15
N ALA A 39 -7.09 -4.62 -18.39
CA ALA A 39 -7.87 -5.76 -17.91
C ALA A 39 -7.88 -5.85 -16.37
N GLU A 40 -6.73 -5.66 -15.74
CA GLU A 40 -6.61 -5.64 -14.27
C GLU A 40 -7.33 -4.45 -13.65
N ARG A 41 -7.26 -3.26 -14.28
CA ARG A 41 -8.00 -2.08 -13.84
C ARG A 41 -9.51 -2.33 -13.84
N VAL A 42 -10.03 -2.93 -14.91
CA VAL A 42 -11.45 -3.30 -15.00
C VAL A 42 -11.82 -4.33 -13.95
N ALA A 43 -10.99 -5.35 -13.75
CA ALA A 43 -11.25 -6.40 -12.76
C ALA A 43 -11.24 -5.86 -11.32
N ALA A 44 -10.28 -5.00 -10.97
CA ALA A 44 -10.23 -4.33 -9.67
C ALA A 44 -11.43 -3.41 -9.44
N THR A 45 -11.85 -2.67 -10.48
CA THR A 45 -13.06 -1.83 -10.43
C THR A 45 -14.30 -2.68 -10.18
N ARG A 46 -14.43 -3.83 -10.86
CA ARG A 46 -15.53 -4.78 -10.65
C ARG A 46 -15.53 -5.36 -9.23
N ALA A 47 -14.35 -5.63 -8.66
CA ALA A 47 -14.24 -6.09 -7.28
C ALA A 47 -14.74 -5.02 -6.30
N ALA A 48 -14.38 -3.76 -6.48
CA ALA A 48 -14.90 -2.66 -5.68
C ALA A 48 -16.42 -2.44 -5.88
N ALA A 49 -16.94 -2.69 -7.09
CA ALA A 49 -18.37 -2.64 -7.42
C ALA A 49 -19.18 -3.81 -6.87
N SER A 50 -18.53 -4.88 -6.40
CA SER A 50 -19.22 -6.07 -5.91
C SER A 50 -20.10 -5.75 -4.69
N GLU A 51 -21.08 -6.59 -4.41
CA GLU A 51 -21.91 -6.48 -3.21
C GLU A 51 -21.04 -6.32 -1.95
N SER A 52 -19.99 -7.13 -1.81
CA SER A 52 -19.05 -7.06 -0.69
C SER A 52 -18.29 -5.73 -0.60
N GLY A 53 -17.92 -5.13 -1.75
CA GLY A 53 -17.23 -3.85 -1.81
C GLY A 53 -18.16 -2.68 -1.46
N LEU A 54 -19.37 -2.68 -1.99
CA LEU A 54 -20.39 -1.68 -1.67
C LEU A 54 -20.85 -1.76 -0.21
N GLU A 55 -20.95 -2.96 0.35
CA GLU A 55 -21.27 -3.17 1.76
C GLU A 55 -20.14 -2.64 2.68
N LEU A 56 -18.87 -2.89 2.32
CA LEU A 56 -17.71 -2.29 3.02
C LEU A 56 -17.82 -0.76 3.02
N ALA A 57 -18.16 -0.16 1.88
CA ALA A 57 -18.32 1.29 1.77
C ALA A 57 -19.44 1.83 2.66
N ALA A 58 -20.60 1.16 2.66
CA ALA A 58 -21.74 1.53 3.49
C ALA A 58 -21.44 1.45 4.99
N ARG A 59 -20.74 0.40 5.43
CA ARG A 59 -20.34 0.24 6.85
C ARG A 59 -19.42 1.37 7.31
N VAL A 60 -18.45 1.76 6.48
CA VAL A 60 -17.54 2.87 6.80
C VAL A 60 -18.29 4.19 6.86
N ALA A 61 -19.18 4.45 5.90
CA ALA A 61 -20.02 5.66 5.88
C ALA A 61 -20.85 5.79 7.17
N GLU A 62 -21.54 4.72 7.57
CA GLU A 62 -22.31 4.66 8.81
C GLU A 62 -21.45 4.97 10.05
N LYS A 63 -20.30 4.30 10.18
CA LYS A 63 -19.38 4.51 11.29
C LYS A 63 -18.89 5.97 11.38
N ASN A 64 -18.63 6.61 10.25
CA ASN A 64 -18.21 8.00 10.22
C ASN A 64 -19.33 8.96 10.65
N LYS A 65 -20.60 8.66 10.34
CA LYS A 65 -21.75 9.46 10.81
C LYS A 65 -21.87 9.41 12.32
N ASP A 66 -21.69 8.23 12.92
CA ASP A 66 -21.72 8.06 14.37
C ASP A 66 -20.60 8.85 15.07
N GLN A 67 -19.40 8.85 14.49
CA GLN A 67 -18.27 9.64 15.01
C GLN A 67 -18.56 11.14 14.95
N GLY A 68 -19.07 11.66 13.82
CA GLY A 68 -19.48 13.07 13.71
C GLY A 68 -20.63 13.46 14.64
N SER A 69 -21.57 12.54 14.88
CA SER A 69 -22.73 12.75 15.75
C SER A 69 -22.38 12.69 17.24
N SER A 70 -21.41 11.87 17.62
CA SER A 70 -20.92 11.77 19.02
C SER A 70 -20.18 13.04 19.49
N ALA A 71 -19.54 13.78 18.57
CA ALA A 71 -18.96 15.09 18.87
C ALA A 71 -20.02 16.18 19.12
N HIS A 72 -21.29 15.94 18.76
CA HIS A 72 -22.43 16.83 19.02
C HIS A 72 -23.42 16.32 20.09
N LYS A 73 -23.22 15.11 20.63
CA LYS A 73 -24.07 14.55 21.69
C LYS A 73 -23.64 14.99 23.09
N HIS A 74 -23.86 16.27 23.36
CA HIS A 74 -24.21 16.79 24.69
C HIS A 74 -25.63 17.41 24.71
N SER A 75 -26.48 17.07 23.75
CA SER A 75 -27.92 17.35 23.83
C SER A 75 -28.72 16.11 23.40
N GLY A 76 -29.70 15.75 24.24
CA GLY A 76 -30.37 14.46 24.23
C GLY A 76 -31.52 14.32 23.21
N ALA A 77 -32.02 13.08 23.14
CA ALA A 77 -33.25 12.61 22.49
C ALA A 77 -33.33 12.80 20.95
N ALA A 78 -33.99 11.99 20.13
CA ALA A 78 -34.71 10.73 20.24
C ALA A 78 -34.73 10.09 18.82
N GLY A 79 -35.28 8.88 18.71
CA GLY A 79 -35.30 8.06 17.49
C GLY A 79 -35.85 8.73 16.24
N GLY A 80 -35.20 8.43 15.12
CA GLY A 80 -35.67 8.70 13.77
C GLY A 80 -36.04 7.39 13.08
N ALA A 81 -37.15 7.41 12.34
CA ALA A 81 -37.60 6.35 11.45
C ALA A 81 -36.47 5.85 10.54
N ALA A 82 -36.56 4.59 10.08
CA ALA A 82 -35.65 4.01 9.11
C ALA A 82 -35.71 4.83 7.81
N ALA A 83 -34.89 5.87 7.72
CA ALA A 83 -34.63 6.58 6.48
C ALA A 83 -34.07 5.58 5.47
N ASP A 84 -34.49 5.68 4.22
CA ASP A 84 -33.93 4.89 3.13
C ASP A 84 -32.40 5.00 3.17
N LYS A 85 -31.73 3.88 3.45
CA LYS A 85 -30.27 3.85 3.53
C LYS A 85 -29.74 4.21 2.14
N PRO A 86 -28.88 5.25 2.01
CA PRO A 86 -28.41 5.68 0.71
C PRO A 86 -27.63 4.55 0.04
N SER A 87 -28.00 4.25 -1.21
CA SER A 87 -27.37 3.16 -1.97
C SER A 87 -25.94 3.55 -2.37
N PRO A 88 -24.92 2.72 -2.07
CA PRO A 88 -23.55 2.96 -2.50
C PRO A 88 -23.41 2.90 -4.02
N SER A 89 -22.60 3.80 -4.59
CA SER A 89 -22.32 3.82 -6.04
C SER A 89 -20.87 4.19 -6.32
N LEU A 90 -20.27 3.54 -7.33
CA LEU A 90 -18.91 3.85 -7.76
C LEU A 90 -18.83 5.24 -8.40
N VAL A 91 -17.76 5.97 -8.10
CA VAL A 91 -17.40 7.20 -8.79
C VAL A 91 -16.49 6.87 -9.97
N SER A 92 -16.93 7.17 -11.18
CA SER A 92 -16.17 6.89 -12.40
C SER A 92 -14.81 7.58 -12.41
N GLY A 93 -13.80 6.94 -13.00
CA GLY A 93 -12.46 7.52 -13.18
C GLY A 93 -11.58 7.56 -11.93
N THR A 94 -12.01 6.97 -10.80
CA THR A 94 -11.29 7.04 -9.51
C THR A 94 -10.39 5.83 -9.23
N THR A 95 -10.22 4.92 -10.19
CA THR A 95 -9.39 3.72 -10.03
C THR A 95 -7.91 4.07 -9.92
N THR A 96 -7.37 3.93 -8.71
CA THR A 96 -6.01 4.32 -8.36
C THR A 96 -5.19 3.08 -8.02
N GLN A 97 -4.08 2.87 -8.75
CA GLN A 97 -3.06 1.89 -8.37
C GLN A 97 -2.22 2.49 -7.24
N VAL A 98 -2.14 1.79 -6.11
CA VAL A 98 -1.24 2.14 -5.02
C VAL A 98 -0.14 1.09 -4.92
N ASN A 99 1.09 1.55 -5.12
CA ASN A 99 2.28 0.71 -4.97
C ASN A 99 2.85 0.85 -3.56
N VAL A 100 3.51 -0.19 -3.06
CA VAL A 100 4.25 -0.16 -1.80
C VAL A 100 5.70 -0.55 -2.05
N LEU A 101 6.61 -0.08 -1.18
CA LEU A 101 8.04 -0.33 -1.32
C LEU A 101 8.36 -1.82 -1.56
N GLN A 102 9.13 -2.09 -2.61
CA GLN A 102 9.53 -3.45 -2.95
C GLN A 102 10.77 -3.86 -2.13
N PRO A 103 10.75 -5.00 -1.42
CA PRO A 103 11.89 -5.42 -0.60
C PRO A 103 13.21 -5.56 -1.36
N GLU A 104 13.19 -6.00 -2.62
CA GLU A 104 14.41 -6.12 -3.43
C GLU A 104 15.05 -4.74 -3.72
N PHE A 105 14.23 -3.73 -4.00
CA PHE A 105 14.70 -2.36 -4.19
C PHE A 105 15.32 -1.81 -2.91
N VAL A 106 14.69 -2.06 -1.76
CA VAL A 106 15.20 -1.64 -0.46
C VAL A 106 16.54 -2.32 -0.15
N THR A 107 16.67 -3.62 -0.36
CA THR A 107 17.87 -4.39 0.01
C THR A 107 19.02 -4.22 -0.96
N SER A 108 18.75 -4.20 -2.27
CA SER A 108 19.78 -4.29 -3.31
C SER A 108 19.72 -3.18 -4.36
N GLY A 109 18.67 -2.35 -4.33
CA GLY A 109 18.41 -1.34 -5.35
C GLY A 109 17.95 -1.89 -6.69
N ARG A 110 17.79 -3.20 -6.84
CA ARG A 110 17.32 -3.82 -8.08
C ARG A 110 15.79 -3.80 -8.18
N GLY A 111 15.32 -3.82 -9.42
CA GLY A 111 13.90 -3.92 -9.73
C GLY A 111 13.13 -2.61 -9.53
N PRO A 112 11.80 -2.65 -9.64
CA PRO A 112 10.97 -1.47 -9.46
C PRO A 112 10.98 -0.99 -8.00
N VAL A 113 10.90 0.32 -7.80
CA VAL A 113 10.83 0.92 -6.44
C VAL A 113 9.66 0.42 -5.62
N GLY A 114 8.57 0.02 -6.27
CA GLY A 114 7.39 -0.52 -5.62
C GLY A 114 6.70 -1.60 -6.42
N ALA A 115 5.97 -2.44 -5.70
CA ALA A 115 5.05 -3.44 -6.23
C ALA A 115 3.62 -3.02 -5.92
N LEU A 116 2.66 -3.54 -6.70
CA LEU A 116 1.24 -3.33 -6.46
C LEU A 116 0.88 -3.79 -5.04
N GLY A 117 0.44 -2.86 -4.20
CA GLY A 117 -0.12 -3.16 -2.89
C GLY A 117 -1.62 -3.43 -2.99
N TYR A 118 -2.35 -2.48 -3.57
CA TYR A 118 -3.79 -2.55 -3.78
C TYR A 118 -4.26 -1.56 -4.86
N VAL A 119 -5.51 -1.70 -5.27
CA VAL A 119 -6.20 -0.72 -6.11
C VAL A 119 -7.35 -0.11 -5.32
N ALA A 120 -7.38 1.21 -5.24
CA ALA A 120 -8.45 1.97 -4.60
C ALA A 120 -9.47 2.47 -5.64
N ASN A 121 -10.76 2.43 -5.30
CA ASN A 121 -11.82 3.08 -6.06
C ASN A 121 -12.71 3.88 -5.10
N THR A 122 -13.11 5.07 -5.51
CA THR A 122 -14.02 5.90 -4.70
C THR A 122 -15.46 5.42 -4.88
N VAL A 123 -16.15 5.20 -3.78
CA VAL A 123 -17.58 4.88 -3.68
C VAL A 123 -18.27 6.01 -2.92
N ARG A 124 -19.39 6.50 -3.47
CA ARG A 124 -20.26 7.47 -2.82
C ARG A 124 -21.37 6.76 -2.06
N VAL A 125 -21.63 7.17 -0.82
CA VAL A 125 -22.71 6.67 0.03
C VAL A 125 -23.43 7.88 0.64
N GLY A 126 -24.51 8.33 -0.01
CA GLY A 126 -25.13 9.61 0.30
C GLY A 126 -24.14 10.76 0.06
N ASP A 127 -23.94 11.62 1.05
CA ASP A 127 -23.00 12.75 0.98
C ASP A 127 -21.54 12.38 1.34
N GLN A 128 -21.31 11.13 1.71
CA GLN A 128 -19.97 10.65 2.08
C GLN A 128 -19.28 9.96 0.90
N VAL A 129 -17.96 10.08 0.88
CA VAL A 129 -17.10 9.30 -0.01
C VAL A 129 -16.26 8.33 0.82
N THR A 130 -16.08 7.14 0.26
CA THR A 130 -15.31 6.05 0.85
C THR A 130 -14.40 5.46 -0.22
N SER A 131 -13.16 5.18 0.13
CA SER A 131 -12.19 4.49 -0.73
C SER A 131 -12.29 2.99 -0.48
N VAL A 132 -12.69 2.21 -1.50
CA VAL A 132 -12.75 0.74 -1.43
C VAL A 132 -11.48 0.16 -2.03
N TRP A 133 -10.78 -0.66 -1.25
CA TRP A 133 -9.50 -1.25 -1.63
C TRP A 133 -9.69 -2.68 -2.10
N SER A 134 -9.13 -2.99 -3.26
CA SER A 134 -9.13 -4.31 -3.85
C SER A 134 -7.71 -4.84 -4.03
N VAL A 135 -7.53 -6.13 -3.82
CA VAL A 135 -6.26 -6.85 -4.04
C VAL A 135 -6.49 -8.04 -4.95
N LYS A 136 -5.42 -8.54 -5.57
CA LYS A 136 -5.46 -9.83 -6.25
C LYS A 136 -5.55 -10.95 -5.24
N ASP A 137 -6.34 -11.96 -5.55
CA ASP A 137 -6.36 -13.20 -4.79
C ASP A 137 -5.01 -13.93 -4.91
N LYS A 138 -4.66 -14.71 -3.90
CA LYS A 138 -3.38 -15.45 -3.83
C LYS A 138 -3.15 -16.42 -5.00
N GLY A 139 -4.23 -16.81 -5.71
CA GLY A 139 -4.18 -17.63 -6.93
C GLY A 139 -4.00 -16.86 -8.25
N GLY A 140 -3.88 -15.53 -8.20
CA GLY A 140 -3.43 -14.69 -9.31
C GLY A 140 -4.47 -14.30 -10.35
N SER A 141 -5.66 -14.93 -10.39
CA SER A 141 -6.69 -14.67 -11.41
C SER A 141 -7.88 -13.82 -10.93
N GLY A 142 -8.12 -13.76 -9.61
CA GLY A 142 -9.26 -13.04 -9.01
C GLY A 142 -8.88 -11.70 -8.40
N TRP A 143 -9.85 -10.78 -8.33
CA TRP A 143 -9.76 -9.54 -7.56
C TRP A 143 -10.86 -9.53 -6.50
N LYS A 144 -10.51 -9.06 -5.31
CA LYS A 144 -11.42 -9.01 -4.16
C LYS A 144 -11.33 -7.65 -3.48
N ALA A 145 -12.48 -7.07 -3.15
CA ALA A 145 -12.57 -5.97 -2.19
C ALA A 145 -12.23 -6.49 -0.79
N VAL A 146 -11.24 -5.88 -0.14
CA VAL A 146 -10.72 -6.35 1.15
C VAL A 146 -10.82 -5.32 2.26
N ASN A 147 -10.95 -4.04 1.92
CA ASN A 147 -11.06 -2.98 2.91
C ASN A 147 -11.81 -1.78 2.33
N ALA A 148 -12.24 -0.88 3.22
CA ALA A 148 -12.70 0.44 2.86
C ALA A 148 -12.25 1.47 3.91
N ALA A 149 -11.93 2.68 3.47
CA ALA A 149 -11.51 3.79 4.32
C ALA A 149 -12.32 5.05 4.01
N SER A 150 -12.54 5.89 5.03
CA SER A 150 -13.24 7.15 4.86
C SER A 150 -12.46 8.09 3.93
N GLY A 151 -13.17 8.87 3.11
CA GLY A 151 -12.53 9.77 2.16
C GLY A 151 -12.15 9.09 0.85
N ASP A 152 -11.34 9.79 0.05
CA ASP A 152 -10.88 9.40 -1.28
C ASP A 152 -9.40 9.76 -1.48
N LEU A 153 -8.61 9.63 -0.41
CA LEU A 153 -7.22 10.09 -0.32
C LEU A 153 -6.36 9.59 -1.49
N GLU A 154 -6.53 8.33 -1.89
CA GLU A 154 -5.79 7.73 -2.99
C GLU A 154 -6.09 8.43 -4.32
N ALA A 155 -7.36 8.72 -4.60
CA ALA A 155 -7.77 9.44 -5.80
C ALA A 155 -7.21 10.88 -5.81
N GLN A 156 -7.22 11.55 -4.65
CA GLN A 156 -6.61 12.87 -4.51
C GLN A 156 -5.11 12.83 -4.79
N TYR A 157 -4.36 11.89 -4.21
CA TYR A 157 -2.93 11.76 -4.47
C TYR A 157 -2.61 11.35 -5.90
N ASN A 158 -3.42 10.48 -6.50
CA ASN A 158 -3.29 10.14 -7.91
C ASN A 158 -3.46 11.35 -8.83
N SER A 159 -4.41 12.25 -8.51
CA SER A 159 -4.59 13.50 -9.27
C SER A 159 -3.37 14.43 -9.13
N ARG A 160 -2.75 14.48 -7.94
CA ARG A 160 -1.54 15.27 -7.65
C ARG A 160 -0.26 14.65 -8.22
N ALA A 161 -0.28 13.36 -8.57
CA ALA A 161 0.90 12.65 -9.06
C ALA A 161 1.35 13.09 -10.46
N GLN A 162 0.56 13.88 -11.20
CA GLN A 162 0.91 14.48 -12.49
C GLN A 162 1.48 13.47 -13.51
N GLY A 163 0.84 12.29 -13.59
CA GLY A 163 1.21 11.20 -14.49
C GLY A 163 2.30 10.26 -13.96
N GLY A 164 2.80 10.47 -12.74
CA GLY A 164 3.62 9.49 -12.03
C GLY A 164 2.80 8.39 -11.36
N GLN A 165 3.47 7.30 -10.96
CA GLN A 165 2.87 6.21 -10.21
C GLN A 165 2.84 6.54 -8.72
N VAL A 166 1.70 6.30 -8.07
CA VAL A 166 1.58 6.50 -6.62
C VAL A 166 2.31 5.40 -5.87
N LEU A 167 3.20 5.79 -4.95
CA LEU A 167 3.90 4.94 -4.02
C LEU A 167 3.56 5.35 -2.59
N HIS A 168 3.08 4.41 -1.78
CA HIS A 168 2.81 4.60 -0.36
C HIS A 168 3.86 3.85 0.46
N GLU A 169 4.43 4.52 1.45
CA GLU A 169 5.34 3.99 2.46
C GLU A 169 4.61 3.94 3.80
N PRO A 170 3.92 2.83 4.13
CA PRO A 170 2.99 2.79 5.27
C PRO A 170 3.67 3.06 6.62
N GLN A 171 4.96 2.71 6.74
CA GLN A 171 5.72 2.82 7.99
C GLN A 171 5.81 4.26 8.52
N VAL A 172 5.71 5.25 7.63
CA VAL A 172 5.78 6.67 7.96
C VAL A 172 4.60 7.43 7.35
N ASN A 173 3.58 6.73 6.85
CA ASN A 173 2.43 7.30 6.15
C ASN A 173 2.83 8.29 5.03
N ALA A 174 3.94 8.02 4.33
CA ALA A 174 4.43 8.91 3.27
C ALA A 174 3.92 8.48 1.90
N TRP A 175 3.46 9.45 1.11
CA TRP A 175 2.92 9.26 -0.23
C TRP A 175 3.79 9.97 -1.24
N TYR A 176 4.18 9.27 -2.30
CA TYR A 176 5.07 9.78 -3.33
C TYR A 176 4.49 9.58 -4.73
N SER A 177 4.88 10.45 -5.64
CA SER A 177 4.76 10.25 -7.08
C SER A 177 6.12 9.80 -7.63
N VAL A 178 6.14 8.64 -8.27
CA VAL A 178 7.32 8.13 -8.98
C VAL A 178 7.15 8.42 -10.46
N LYS A 179 7.98 9.32 -11.00
CA LYS A 179 7.90 9.78 -12.38
C LYS A 179 9.30 9.74 -13.00
N GLY A 180 9.52 8.80 -13.91
CA GLY A 180 10.86 8.54 -14.44
C GLY A 180 11.82 8.14 -13.34
N ASP A 181 12.92 8.85 -13.22
CA ASP A 181 13.97 8.68 -12.21
C ASP A 181 13.78 9.55 -10.96
N ARG A 182 12.59 10.16 -10.78
CA ARG A 182 12.30 11.08 -9.67
C ARG A 182 11.25 10.52 -8.73
N VAL A 183 11.46 10.78 -7.44
CA VAL A 183 10.49 10.54 -6.36
C VAL A 183 10.10 11.90 -5.79
N LEU A 184 8.84 12.28 -5.97
CA LEU A 184 8.29 13.57 -5.55
C LEU A 184 7.32 13.36 -4.39
N PRO A 185 7.31 14.24 -3.37
CA PRO A 185 6.37 14.13 -2.25
C PRO A 185 4.94 14.48 -2.67
N LEU A 186 3.95 13.76 -2.13
CA LEU A 186 2.52 14.07 -2.27
C LEU A 186 1.89 14.58 -0.97
N ASN A 187 2.56 14.37 0.17
CA ASN A 187 2.17 14.85 1.49
C ASN A 187 3.37 15.32 2.32
N ASP A 188 3.08 15.85 3.52
CA ASP A 188 4.09 16.44 4.40
C ASP A 188 5.05 15.40 4.95
N GLU A 189 4.58 14.19 5.25
CA GLU A 189 5.43 13.08 5.67
C GLU A 189 6.43 12.68 4.58
N ALA A 190 6.00 12.66 3.32
CA ALA A 190 6.92 12.46 2.20
C ALA A 190 7.90 13.63 2.06
N ARG A 191 7.45 14.87 2.19
CA ARG A 191 8.30 16.07 2.10
C ARG A 191 9.37 16.07 3.20
N ALA A 192 9.03 15.64 4.41
CA ALA A 192 9.98 15.47 5.50
C ALA A 192 11.09 14.43 5.18
N ASN A 193 10.80 13.45 4.32
CA ASN A 193 11.75 12.41 3.93
C ASN A 193 12.62 12.76 2.71
N VAL A 194 12.05 13.45 1.71
CA VAL A 194 12.72 13.69 0.42
C VAL A 194 12.84 15.17 0.02
N GLY A 195 12.45 16.11 0.89
CA GLY A 195 12.34 17.52 0.54
C GLY A 195 11.37 17.73 -0.62
N GLU A 196 11.71 18.59 -1.57
CA GLU A 196 10.93 18.80 -2.81
C GLU A 196 11.05 17.64 -3.82
N GLY A 197 11.80 16.60 -3.48
CA GLY A 197 11.94 15.39 -4.27
C GLY A 197 13.40 15.05 -4.59
N VAL A 198 13.66 13.76 -4.76
CA VAL A 198 14.99 13.19 -4.97
C VAL A 198 15.04 12.31 -6.21
N SER A 199 16.24 11.94 -6.64
CA SER A 199 16.41 10.87 -7.63
C SER A 199 16.03 9.51 -7.03
N LEU A 200 15.67 8.56 -7.88
CA LEU A 200 15.29 7.22 -7.47
C LEU A 200 16.43 6.48 -6.77
N LYS A 201 17.68 6.69 -7.23
CA LYS A 201 18.89 6.22 -6.56
C LYS A 201 19.03 6.79 -5.15
N ARG A 202 18.81 8.10 -4.98
CA ARG A 202 18.90 8.71 -3.64
C ARG A 202 17.77 8.23 -2.74
N TYR A 203 16.57 8.04 -3.27
CA TYR A 203 15.47 7.44 -2.52
C TYR A 203 15.80 6.01 -2.09
N GLN A 204 16.44 5.21 -2.96
CA GLN A 204 16.94 3.87 -2.65
C GLN A 204 17.87 3.89 -1.44
N GLU A 205 18.86 4.79 -1.42
CA GLU A 205 19.80 4.95 -0.30
C GLU A 205 19.07 5.29 1.01
N ILE A 206 18.07 6.17 0.94
CA ILE A 206 17.24 6.57 2.10
C ILE A 206 16.48 5.36 2.66
N VAL A 207 15.74 4.64 1.82
CA VAL A 207 14.92 3.50 2.28
C VAL A 207 15.77 2.30 2.68
N HIS A 208 16.92 2.09 2.03
CA HIS A 208 17.90 1.09 2.42
C HIS A 208 18.39 1.34 3.84
N GLY A 209 18.85 2.56 4.13
CA GLY A 209 19.33 2.93 5.47
C GLY A 209 18.27 2.79 6.55
N LYS A 210 16.98 2.99 6.22
CA LYS A 210 15.87 2.88 7.18
C LYS A 210 15.42 1.43 7.46
N TYR A 211 15.43 0.59 6.42
CA TYR A 211 14.66 -0.65 6.41
C TYR A 211 15.45 -1.90 6.04
N ALA A 212 16.61 -1.81 5.38
CA ALA A 212 17.31 -3.00 4.89
C ALA A 212 17.66 -3.99 6.02
N ASN A 213 17.96 -3.48 7.21
CA ASN A 213 18.23 -4.28 8.40
C ASN A 213 16.98 -4.81 9.11
N LYS A 214 15.76 -4.50 8.67
CA LYS A 214 14.48 -4.88 9.30
C LYS A 214 13.63 -5.83 8.45
N LEU A 215 14.15 -6.24 7.30
CA LEU A 215 13.43 -7.14 6.38
C LEU A 215 13.66 -8.61 6.73
N PRO A 216 12.76 -9.53 6.31
CA PRO A 216 12.94 -10.96 6.53
C PRO A 216 14.33 -11.44 6.10
N GLY A 217 14.97 -12.24 6.95
CA GLY A 217 16.35 -12.70 6.77
C GLY A 217 17.45 -11.73 7.22
N SER A 218 17.11 -10.53 7.70
CA SER A 218 18.08 -9.63 8.34
C SER A 218 18.51 -10.11 9.73
N ASP A 219 19.55 -9.52 10.30
CA ASP A 219 19.97 -9.88 11.67
C ASP A 219 18.93 -9.50 12.72
N TYR A 220 18.13 -8.45 12.46
CA TYR A 220 16.97 -8.09 13.28
C TYR A 220 15.86 -9.14 13.23
N ASP A 221 15.62 -9.74 12.06
CA ASP A 221 14.67 -10.84 11.92
C ASP A 221 15.20 -12.11 12.61
N LYS A 222 16.49 -12.42 12.43
CA LYS A 222 17.15 -13.57 13.08
C LYS A 222 17.23 -13.44 14.60
N SER A 223 17.29 -12.23 15.15
CA SER A 223 17.34 -12.02 16.60
C SER A 223 15.98 -12.19 17.29
N GLY A 224 14.89 -12.41 16.54
CA GLY A 224 13.55 -12.57 17.12
C GLY A 224 12.94 -11.27 17.65
N ALA A 225 13.60 -10.13 17.47
CA ALA A 225 13.11 -8.82 17.92
C ALA A 225 11.90 -8.31 17.13
N ALA A 226 11.56 -8.96 16.01
CA ALA A 226 10.43 -8.62 15.14
C ALA A 226 9.04 -8.69 15.82
N GLY A 227 8.96 -9.23 17.04
CA GLY A 227 7.72 -9.32 17.82
C GLY A 227 7.62 -8.39 19.04
N GLY A 228 8.62 -7.54 19.31
CA GLY A 228 8.62 -6.67 20.50
C GLY A 228 8.77 -7.40 21.85
N PHE A 229 9.05 -8.71 21.83
CA PHE A 229 9.45 -9.48 23.01
C PHE A 229 10.95 -9.73 22.94
N GLU A 230 11.74 -8.84 23.53
CA GLU A 230 13.11 -9.17 23.89
C GLU A 230 13.06 -10.44 24.76
N THR A 231 13.47 -11.58 24.22
CA THR A 231 13.69 -12.77 25.04
C THR A 231 15.04 -12.58 25.73
N SER A 232 15.08 -11.69 26.72
CA SER A 232 16.21 -11.64 27.64
C SER A 232 16.10 -12.84 28.58
N ALA A 233 16.44 -14.02 28.06
CA ALA A 233 16.87 -15.12 28.90
C ALA A 233 18.34 -14.83 29.28
N ALA A 234 18.54 -13.93 30.24
CA ALA A 234 19.82 -13.82 30.91
C ALA A 234 20.07 -15.11 31.71
N PRO A 235 21.26 -15.75 31.58
CA PRO A 235 21.58 -16.92 32.37
C PRO A 235 21.69 -16.53 33.85
N ALA A 236 20.99 -17.27 34.70
CA ALA A 236 21.06 -17.14 36.14
C ALA A 236 22.49 -17.44 36.63
N ALA A 237 23.20 -16.40 37.08
CA ALA A 237 24.35 -16.53 37.95
C ALA A 237 23.99 -15.91 39.31
N ALA A 238 23.93 -16.78 40.32
CA ALA A 238 23.70 -16.42 41.71
C ALA A 238 24.88 -15.61 42.28
N ALA A 239 24.60 -14.57 43.08
CA ALA A 239 24.82 -14.60 44.53
C ALA A 239 24.81 -13.19 45.17
N THR A 240 24.11 -13.12 46.32
CA THR A 240 24.37 -12.28 47.51
C THR A 240 23.76 -10.86 47.60
N SER A 241 22.61 -10.83 48.28
CA SER A 241 22.22 -9.98 49.43
C SER A 241 22.73 -8.54 49.56
N ALA A 242 21.80 -7.57 49.61
CA ALA A 242 21.50 -6.75 50.80
C ALA A 242 20.39 -5.71 50.54
N ASN A 243 19.53 -5.53 51.54
CA ASN A 243 18.43 -4.57 51.67
C ASN A 243 18.78 -3.13 51.27
N SER A 244 17.79 -2.38 50.74
CA SER A 244 17.28 -1.15 51.38
C SER A 244 16.05 -0.59 50.65
N SER A 245 15.13 -0.10 51.46
CA SER A 245 13.79 0.38 51.19
C SER A 245 13.72 1.82 50.64
N LEU A 246 12.52 2.15 50.10
CA LEU A 246 11.90 3.48 49.92
C LEU A 246 12.06 4.17 48.56
N GLY A 247 10.97 4.11 47.79
CA GLY A 247 10.18 5.29 47.35
C GLY A 247 10.77 6.21 46.29
N VAL A 248 10.11 6.27 45.13
CA VAL A 248 9.51 7.50 44.55
C VAL A 248 8.81 7.11 43.24
N SER A 249 7.55 7.57 43.11
CA SER A 249 6.73 7.48 41.90
C SER A 249 7.35 8.23 40.72
N ALA A 250 7.38 7.58 39.55
CA ALA A 250 7.50 8.26 38.27
C ALA A 250 6.42 7.73 37.32
N THR A 251 5.40 8.55 37.13
CA THR A 251 4.36 8.44 36.10
C THR A 251 4.99 8.52 34.72
N THR A 252 4.96 7.43 33.96
CA THR A 252 5.28 7.41 32.52
C THR A 252 4.03 7.08 31.72
N LEU A 253 3.60 8.08 30.92
CA LEU A 253 2.57 7.97 29.89
C LEU A 253 3.06 6.99 28.82
N ALA A 254 2.48 5.79 28.79
CA ALA A 254 2.67 4.82 27.72
C ALA A 254 1.82 5.22 26.51
N LEU A 255 2.48 5.74 25.48
CA LEU A 255 1.97 5.79 24.11
C LEU A 255 1.84 4.35 23.59
N GLY A 256 0.61 3.83 23.59
CA GLY A 256 0.28 2.52 23.06
C GLY A 256 0.36 2.49 21.53
N GLY A 257 1.54 2.17 21.00
CA GLY A 257 1.70 1.65 19.65
C GLY A 257 1.30 0.18 19.62
N VAL A 258 0.33 -0.19 18.78
CA VAL A 258 0.04 -1.58 18.43
C VAL A 258 0.19 -1.72 16.92
N GLY A 259 1.40 -2.10 16.50
CA GLY A 259 1.65 -2.72 15.22
C GLY A 259 1.71 -4.22 15.42
N ALA A 260 0.73 -4.96 14.92
CA ALA A 260 0.82 -6.38 14.57
C ALA A 260 -0.46 -6.81 13.85
N LEU A 261 -0.44 -6.87 12.52
CA LEU A 261 -1.42 -7.64 11.76
C LEU A 261 -0.71 -8.33 10.60
N GLY A 262 -0.56 -9.65 10.73
CA GLY A 262 0.06 -10.51 9.74
C GLY A 262 -0.14 -11.99 10.01
N LEU A 263 -1.33 -12.42 10.44
CA LEU A 263 -1.78 -13.82 10.34
C LEU A 263 -3.31 -13.88 10.56
N VAL A 264 -4.07 -13.86 9.46
CA VAL A 264 -5.51 -14.15 9.49
C VAL A 264 -5.68 -15.67 9.52
N ALA A 265 -5.88 -16.22 10.71
CA ALA A 265 -6.43 -17.55 10.92
C ALA A 265 -7.96 -17.43 10.99
N VAL A 266 -8.64 -18.26 10.19
CA VAL A 266 -10.10 -18.44 10.20
C VAL A 266 -10.49 -19.17 11.48
N VAL A 267 -11.34 -18.57 12.32
CA VAL A 267 -12.22 -19.29 13.25
C VAL A 267 -13.55 -18.56 13.34
N GLY A 268 -14.60 -19.18 12.84
CA GLY A 268 -15.97 -18.83 13.20
C GLY A 268 -16.33 -19.46 14.54
N THR A 269 -17.06 -18.72 15.38
CA THR A 269 -18.09 -19.28 16.27
C THR A 269 -19.03 -18.16 16.71
N LEU A 270 -20.31 -18.39 16.47
CA LEU A 270 -21.45 -17.75 17.13
C LEU A 270 -21.33 -17.94 18.66
N ILE A 271 -21.77 -16.96 19.45
CA ILE A 271 -22.53 -17.20 20.69
C ILE A 271 -23.40 -15.97 20.96
N ALA A 272 -24.71 -16.23 20.95
CA ALA A 272 -25.75 -15.33 21.38
C ALA A 272 -25.65 -15.05 22.88
N ARG A 273 -25.92 -13.82 23.30
CA ARG A 273 -26.24 -13.49 24.69
C ARG A 273 -27.50 -12.65 24.73
N ARG A 274 -28.65 -13.31 24.83
CA ARG A 274 -29.88 -12.72 25.34
C ARG A 274 -29.82 -12.69 26.88
N ARG A 275 -30.14 -11.56 27.48
CA ARG A 275 -30.50 -11.45 28.91
C ARG A 275 -31.85 -10.71 29.03
N THR A 276 -32.86 -11.52 29.30
CA THR A 276 -34.02 -11.39 30.21
C THR A 276 -34.38 -10.04 30.84
N THR A 277 -35.67 -9.68 30.68
CA THR A 277 -36.71 -9.21 31.65
C THR A 277 -37.93 -8.78 30.79
N HIS A 278 -39.22 -9.08 31.03
CA HIS A 278 -40.05 -9.54 32.15
C HIS A 278 -40.94 -10.71 31.71
#